data_AF-A0A498KRU5-F1
#
_entry.id   AF-A0A498KRU5-F1
#
_cell.length_a   1.000
_cell.length_b   1.000
_cell.length_c   1.000
_cell.angle_alpha   90.00
_cell.angle_beta   90.00
_cell.angle_gamma   90.00
#
_symmetry.space_group_name_H-M   'P 1'
#
loop_
_entity.id
_entity.type
_entity.pdbx_description
1 polymer ?
#
loop_
_entity_poly.entity_id
_entity_poly.type
_entity_poly.pdbx_seq_one_letter_code
_entity_poly.pdbx_strand_id
1 'polypeptide(L)' 'MVLLRGPKNSREAMKHFGPAPGVPHNHTKPYVRSKGWKFKKARGKRNNKELGLKMLFLESIFALEFKLDRIDLS' A
#
# COMPACT_ATOMS: atom_id res chain seq x y z
N MET A 1 -2.04 -47.97 18.78
CA MET A 1 -1.92 -47.61 17.35
C MET A 1 -2.32 -46.14 17.21
N VAL A 2 -1.41 -45.26 16.77
CA VAL A 2 -1.65 -43.81 16.72
C VAL A 2 -1.98 -43.38 15.30
N LEU A 3 -3.14 -42.76 15.11
CA LEU A 3 -3.55 -42.20 13.82
C LEU A 3 -3.06 -40.75 13.73
N LEU A 4 -2.24 -40.46 12.72
CA LEU A 4 -1.80 -39.10 12.41
C LEU A 4 -2.65 -38.52 11.28
N ARG A 5 -3.14 -37.30 11.48
CA ARG A 5 -3.98 -36.60 10.50
C ARG A 5 -3.15 -35.56 9.75
N GLY A 6 -3.35 -35.48 8.44
CA GLY A 6 -2.69 -34.46 7.61
C GLY A 6 -3.11 -33.03 7.96
N PRO A 7 -2.31 -32.03 7.55
CA PRO A 7 -2.57 -30.63 7.84
C PRO A 7 -3.88 -30.17 7.17
N LYS A 8 -4.85 -29.76 8.00
CA LYS A 8 -6.18 -29.32 7.55
C LYS A 8 -6.15 -27.99 6.79
N ASN A 9 -5.17 -27.13 7.12
CA ASN A 9 -5.15 -25.72 6.71
C ASN A 9 -4.23 -25.41 5.52
N SER A 10 -3.65 -26.42 4.89
CA SER A 10 -2.74 -26.25 3.75
C SER A 10 -3.46 -25.93 2.43
N ARG A 11 -4.78 -26.12 2.37
CA ARG A 11 -5.59 -25.95 1.16
C ARG A 11 -5.62 -24.50 0.70
N GLU A 12 -5.54 -24.27 -0.60
CA GLU A 12 -5.59 -22.91 -1.16
C GLU A 12 -6.92 -22.19 -0.87
N ALA A 13 -8.03 -22.92 -0.90
CA ALA A 13 -9.34 -22.40 -0.49
C ALA A 13 -9.31 -21.77 0.91
N MET A 14 -8.48 -22.32 1.81
CA MET A 14 -8.43 -21.88 3.20
C MET A 14 -7.77 -20.50 3.37
N LYS A 15 -6.98 -20.06 2.39
CA LYS A 15 -6.33 -18.74 2.36
C LYS A 15 -7.32 -17.60 2.07
N HIS A 16 -8.51 -17.94 1.58
CA HIS A 16 -9.57 -16.98 1.28
C HIS A 16 -10.55 -16.77 2.44
N PHE A 17 -10.50 -17.64 3.46
CA PHE A 17 -11.32 -17.48 4.66
C PHE A 17 -10.65 -16.53 5.67
N GLY A 18 -11.45 -15.98 6.57
CA GLY A 18 -11.02 -15.01 7.58
C GLY A 18 -11.59 -13.60 7.34
N PRO A 19 -11.08 -12.59 8.05
CA PRO A 19 -11.55 -11.22 7.94
C PRO A 19 -11.44 -10.69 6.51
N ALA A 20 -12.22 -9.66 6.18
CA ALA A 20 -12.24 -9.12 4.84
C ALA A 20 -10.83 -8.66 4.37
N PRO A 21 -10.49 -8.86 3.09
CA PRO A 21 -9.22 -8.40 2.53
C PRO A 21 -9.18 -6.86 2.52
N GLY A 22 -8.32 -6.27 3.35
CA GLY A 22 -8.21 -4.81 3.52
C GLY A 22 -8.32 -4.35 4.97
N VAL A 23 -8.75 -5.22 5.89
CA VAL A 23 -8.69 -4.97 7.34
C VAL A 23 -7.22 -4.87 7.77
N PRO A 24 -6.86 -3.91 8.63
CA PRO A 24 -5.48 -3.78 9.12
C PRO A 24 -5.01 -5.09 9.79
N HIS A 25 -3.73 -5.42 9.60
CA HIS A 25 -3.09 -6.65 10.11
C HIS A 25 -3.66 -7.97 9.56
N ASN A 26 -4.50 -7.93 8.53
CA ASN A 26 -5.05 -9.13 7.90
C ASN A 26 -4.38 -9.46 6.55
N HIS A 27 -4.13 -10.74 6.32
CA HIS A 27 -3.44 -11.28 5.13
C HIS A 27 -4.33 -12.17 4.25
N THR A 28 -5.66 -12.18 4.45
CA THR A 28 -6.60 -12.94 3.62
C THR A 28 -6.41 -12.64 2.13
N LYS A 29 -6.29 -13.71 1.33
CA LYS A 29 -6.09 -13.62 -0.11
C LYS A 29 -7.39 -13.14 -0.78
N PRO A 30 -7.39 -12.04 -1.55
CA PRO A 30 -8.58 -11.60 -2.25
C PRO A 30 -8.89 -12.52 -3.44
N TYR A 31 -10.18 -12.65 -3.78
CA TYR A 31 -10.60 -13.23 -5.05
C TYR A 31 -10.30 -12.26 -6.20
N VAL A 32 -9.50 -12.73 -7.15
CA VAL A 32 -9.06 -11.98 -8.33
C VAL A 32 -9.04 -12.93 -9.52
N ARG A 33 -9.50 -12.45 -10.69
CA ARG A 33 -9.55 -13.21 -11.95
C ARG A 33 -8.16 -13.68 -12.39
N SER A 34 -7.15 -12.82 -12.27
CA SER A 34 -5.76 -13.13 -12.61
C SER A 34 -4.79 -12.32 -11.73
N LYS A 35 -3.59 -12.86 -11.52
CA LYS A 35 -2.52 -12.15 -10.80
C LYS A 35 -1.79 -11.23 -11.78
N GLY A 36 -1.61 -9.96 -11.41
CA GLY A 36 -0.85 -9.02 -12.24
C GLY A 36 -0.75 -7.63 -11.61
N TRP A 37 0.07 -6.75 -12.21
CA TRP A 37 0.25 -5.38 -11.71
C TRP A 37 -1.07 -4.60 -11.70
N LYS A 38 -1.90 -4.81 -12.72
CA LYS A 38 -3.19 -4.13 -12.90
C LYS A 38 -4.30 -4.64 -11.96
N PHE A 39 -4.15 -5.81 -11.35
CA PHE A 39 -5.23 -6.45 -10.59
C PHE A 39 -5.04 -6.29 -9.07
N LYS A 40 -5.89 -5.45 -8.46
CA LYS A 40 -6.03 -5.24 -7.00
C LYS A 40 -4.70 -5.06 -6.22
N LYS A 41 -3.74 -4.32 -6.78
CA LYS A 41 -2.42 -4.04 -6.15
C LYS A 41 -2.16 -2.56 -5.84
N ALA A 42 -3.13 -1.66 -6.06
CA ALA A 42 -2.95 -0.21 -5.99
C ALA A 42 -3.36 0.40 -4.65
N ARG A 43 -4.55 1.00 -4.59
CA ARG A 43 -5.04 1.69 -3.39
C ARG A 43 -5.28 0.70 -2.24
N GLY A 44 -4.92 1.10 -1.02
CA GLY A 44 -5.06 0.27 0.19
C GLY A 44 -4.08 -0.92 0.31
N LYS A 45 -3.18 -1.13 -0.67
CA LYS A 45 -2.14 -2.17 -0.62
C LYS A 45 -0.72 -1.61 -0.64
N ARG A 46 -0.53 -0.45 -1.27
CA ARG A 46 0.76 0.25 -1.30
C ARG A 46 0.86 1.23 -0.14
N ASN A 47 2.05 1.34 0.41
CA ASN A 47 2.45 2.29 1.44
C ASN A 47 2.73 3.70 0.90
N ASN A 48 2.31 4.05 -0.32
CA ASN A 48 2.37 5.41 -0.84
C ASN A 48 1.36 6.30 -0.10
N LYS A 49 1.76 6.78 1.08
CA LYS A 49 1.10 7.85 1.83
C LYS A 49 1.56 9.24 1.38
N GLU A 50 2.56 9.32 0.51
CA GLU A 50 3.36 10.53 0.32
C GLU A 50 3.18 11.12 -1.08
N LEU A 51 2.00 11.70 -1.32
CA LEU A 51 1.81 12.64 -2.44
C LEU A 51 1.29 14.00 -1.98
N GLY A 52 1.17 14.23 -0.66
CA GLY A 52 0.76 15.53 -0.09
C GLY A 52 1.93 16.37 0.43
N LEU A 53 2.84 15.75 1.19
CA LEU A 53 3.92 16.48 1.89
C LEU A 53 5.01 17.00 0.94
N LYS A 54 5.33 16.27 -0.13
CA LYS A 54 6.31 16.70 -1.14
C LYS A 54 5.84 17.90 -1.96
N MET A 55 4.54 18.02 -2.20
CA MET A 55 3.95 19.17 -2.89
C MET A 55 4.12 20.43 -2.05
N LEU A 56 3.82 20.37 -0.74
CA LEU A 56 3.98 21.52 0.16
C LEU A 56 5.44 21.93 0.32
N PHE A 57 6.37 20.97 0.34
CA PHE A 57 7.80 21.26 0.44
C PHE A 57 8.35 21.95 -0.83
N LEU A 58 7.96 21.48 -2.03
CA LEU A 58 8.40 22.09 -3.30
C LEU A 58 7.80 23.48 -3.52
N GLU A 59 6.53 23.71 -3.15
CA GLU A 59 5.92 25.04 -3.20
C GLU A 59 6.61 26.03 -2.25
N SER A 60 7.03 25.56 -1.07
CA SER A 60 7.78 26.40 -0.12
C SER A 60 9.19 26.76 -0.60
N ILE A 61 9.86 25.86 -1.33
CA ILE A 61 11.17 26.12 -1.93
C ILE A 61 11.05 27.10 -3.08
N PHE A 62 10.07 26.90 -3.99
CA PHE A 62 9.84 27.81 -5.11
C PHE A 62 9.47 29.23 -4.63
N ALA A 63 8.69 29.34 -3.55
CA ALA A 63 8.39 30.62 -2.91
C ALA A 63 9.60 31.29 -2.25
N LEU A 64 10.56 30.50 -1.74
CA LEU A 64 11.80 31.01 -1.13
C LEU A 64 12.83 31.45 -2.18
N GLU A 65 13.00 30.69 -3.26
CA GLU A 65 13.84 31.08 -4.41
C GLU A 65 13.38 32.42 -4.98
N PHE A 66 12.07 32.58 -5.23
CA PHE A 66 11.49 33.83 -5.73
C PHE A 66 11.60 35.00 -4.74
N LYS A 67 11.75 34.71 -3.44
CA LYS A 67 11.95 35.73 -2.40
C LYS A 67 13.41 36.16 -2.31
N LEU A 68 14.36 35.25 -2.49
CA LEU A 68 15.80 35.53 -2.52
C LEU A 68 16.18 36.35 -3.76
N ASP A 69 15.64 36.00 -4.93
CA ASP A 69 15.87 36.75 -6.19
C ASP A 69 15.40 38.22 -6.11
N ARG A 70 14.48 38.54 -5.20
CA ARG A 70 13.98 39.91 -4.96
C ARG A 70 14.85 40.71 -3.99
N ILE A 71 15.68 40.07 -3.19
CA ILE A 71 16.53 40.71 -2.18
C ILE A 71 17.89 41.10 -2.78
N ASP A 72 18.39 40.37 -3.78
CA ASP A 72 19.65 40.68 -4.48
C ASP A 72 19.56 41.84 -5.50
N LEU A 73 18.40 42.52 -5.58
CA LEU A 73 18.13 43.66 -6.48
C LEU A 73 18.08 45.03 -5.77
N SER A 74 18.52 45.13 -4.50
CA SER A 74 18.68 46.38 -3.73
C SER A 74 20.14 46.64 -3.40
#